data_AF-A0A7F5RLD6-F1
#
_entry.id   AF-A0A7F5RLD6-F1
#
_cell.length_a   1.000
_cell.length_b   1.000
_cell.length_c   1.000
_cell.angle_alpha   90.00
_cell.angle_beta   90.00
_cell.angle_gamma   90.00
#
_symmetry.space_group_name_H-M   'P 1'
#
loop_
_entity.id
_entity.type
_entity.pdbx_description
1 polymer ?
#
loop_
_entity_poly.entity_id
_entity_poly.type
_entity_poly.pdbx_seq_one_letter_code
_entity_poly.pdbx_strand_id
1 'polypeptide(L)'
;MESLDLLAEQGHWTKCIEKAKAHGLPILHKYLALYATSLLKDSSPIQAVKVFNTYGTPAISQNFKIYNRIVKEMLALNIDKEENNYEIWSELRQMLHKLVENIKTGNEVNSQTKSHFEELLLIVHFCALRAICKKVPSLKQIAVKISIALLRYIDVIPADKAFCEAGLDLREEGRISEAFVFLNYYLDICEAIEEGDSQIIDNTYMEHTDIPTDFPLPKALYLQDDEALHDDIRQWVLTTSMDQNIDQVHVVLIA
;
A
#
# COMPACT_ATOMS: atom_id res chain seq x y z
N MET A 1 41.88 4.98 8.68
CA MET A 1 40.83 4.44 7.80
C MET A 1 39.63 4.12 8.69
N GLU A 2 38.55 4.90 8.61
CA GLU A 2 37.32 4.59 9.35
C GLU A 2 36.72 3.28 8.82
N SER A 3 36.40 2.35 9.73
CA SER A 3 35.70 1.12 9.39
C SER A 3 34.30 1.43 8.85
N LEU A 4 33.82 0.59 7.93
CA LEU A 4 32.44 0.66 7.42
C LEU A 4 31.40 0.53 8.55
N ASP A 5 31.68 -0.32 9.55
CA ASP A 5 30.81 -0.49 10.71
C ASP A 5 30.71 0.81 11.53
N LEU A 6 31.84 1.51 11.73
CA LEU A 6 31.87 2.79 12.46
C LEU A 6 31.08 3.87 11.72
N LEU A 7 31.15 3.92 10.39
CA LEU A 7 30.34 4.85 9.59
C LEU A 7 28.84 4.53 9.67
N ALA A 8 28.47 3.25 9.68
CA ALA A 8 27.09 2.81 9.82
C ALA A 8 26.53 3.15 11.21
N GLU A 9 27.30 2.91 12.27
CA GLU A 9 26.94 3.26 13.65
C GLU A 9 26.75 4.77 13.86
N GLN A 10 27.55 5.59 13.16
CA GLN A 10 27.44 7.06 13.19
C GLN A 10 26.34 7.60 12.27
N GLY A 11 25.61 6.75 11.55
CA GLY A 11 24.56 7.16 10.61
C GLY A 11 25.09 7.81 9.32
N HIS A 12 26.39 7.74 9.05
CA HIS A 12 27.03 8.26 7.83
C HIS A 12 26.82 7.32 6.63
N TRP A 13 25.56 6.96 6.38
CA TRP A 13 25.15 5.91 5.44
C TRP A 13 25.62 6.15 4.00
N THR A 14 25.50 7.37 3.47
CA THR A 14 25.95 7.67 2.10
C THR A 14 27.44 7.38 1.92
N LYS A 15 28.28 7.82 2.87
CA LYS A 15 29.72 7.54 2.84
C LYS A 15 30.02 6.06 3.05
N CYS A 16 29.25 5.39 3.92
CA CYS A 16 29.36 3.95 4.17
C CYS A 16 29.10 3.16 2.88
N ILE A 17 28.02 3.46 2.16
CA ILE A 17 27.65 2.76 0.91
C ILE A 17 28.68 2.99 -0.19
N GLU A 18 29.17 4.22 -0.37
CA GLU A 18 30.21 4.52 -1.38
C GLU A 18 31.52 3.77 -1.10
N LYS A 19 31.95 3.72 0.18
CA LYS A 19 33.10 2.88 0.56
C LYS A 19 32.80 1.39 0.35
N ALA A 20 31.61 0.91 0.74
CA ALA A 20 31.22 -0.49 0.59
C ALA A 20 31.23 -0.95 -0.88
N LYS A 21 30.81 -0.07 -1.80
CA LYS A 21 30.86 -0.30 -3.25
C LYS A 21 32.28 -0.57 -3.75
N ALA A 22 33.28 0.11 -3.22
CA ALA A 22 34.69 -0.10 -3.58
C ALA A 22 35.23 -1.48 -3.14
N HIS A 23 34.59 -2.12 -2.17
CA HIS A 23 34.96 -3.45 -1.67
C HIS A 23 34.22 -4.61 -2.39
N GLY A 24 33.32 -4.30 -3.34
CA GLY A 24 32.61 -5.29 -4.15
C GLY A 24 31.16 -5.56 -3.72
N LEU A 25 30.44 -6.30 -4.56
CA LEU A 25 28.99 -6.51 -4.44
C LEU A 25 28.53 -7.16 -3.11
N PRO A 26 29.18 -8.21 -2.58
CA PRO A 26 28.71 -8.83 -1.33
C PRO A 26 28.72 -7.87 -0.14
N ILE A 27 29.76 -7.03 -0.05
CA ILE A 27 29.90 -6.03 1.02
C ILE A 27 28.89 -4.90 0.81
N LEU A 28 28.74 -4.42 -0.42
CA LEU A 28 27.70 -3.44 -0.77
C LEU A 28 26.30 -3.91 -0.36
N HIS A 29 25.92 -5.14 -0.71
CA HIS A 29 24.60 -5.68 -0.40
C HIS A 29 24.34 -5.79 1.10
N LYS A 30 25.35 -6.18 1.90
CA LYS A 30 25.26 -6.18 3.37
C LYS A 30 24.93 -4.80 3.91
N TYR A 31 25.71 -3.78 3.55
CA TYR A 31 25.51 -2.43 4.08
C TYR A 31 24.25 -1.75 3.53
N LEU A 32 23.83 -2.11 2.31
CA LEU A 32 22.56 -1.66 1.75
C LEU A 32 21.36 -2.17 2.54
N ALA A 33 21.38 -3.46 2.91
CA ALA A 33 20.34 -4.07 3.75
C ALA A 33 20.30 -3.44 5.15
N LEU A 34 21.47 -3.16 5.75
CA LEU A 34 21.56 -2.47 7.04
C LEU A 34 21.00 -1.05 6.97
N TYR A 35 21.34 -0.30 5.92
CA TYR A 35 20.85 1.07 5.74
C TYR A 35 19.33 1.09 5.56
N ALA A 36 18.79 0.24 4.67
CA ALA A 36 17.34 0.12 4.49
C ALA A 36 16.63 -0.28 5.78
N THR A 37 17.22 -1.19 6.56
CA THR A 37 16.67 -1.58 7.87
C THR A 37 16.68 -0.43 8.87
N SER A 38 17.72 0.43 8.87
CA SER A 38 17.75 1.65 9.69
C SER A 38 16.61 2.59 9.30
N LEU A 39 16.45 2.86 8.00
CA LEU A 39 15.38 3.75 7.50
C LEU A 39 13.98 3.25 7.87
N LEU A 40 13.75 1.93 7.83
CA LEU A 40 12.48 1.34 8.25
C LEU A 40 12.26 1.40 9.77
N LYS A 41 13.32 1.40 10.59
CA LYS A 41 13.18 1.64 12.04
C LYS A 41 12.77 3.10 12.31
N ASP A 42 13.22 4.02 11.47
CA ASP A 42 12.90 5.44 11.54
C ASP A 42 11.63 5.80 10.73
N SER A 43 10.76 4.83 10.46
CA SER A 43 9.49 4.99 9.72
C SER A 43 9.64 5.75 8.38
N SER A 44 10.75 5.53 7.67
CA SER A 44 11.12 6.22 6.42
C SER A 44 11.16 5.27 5.21
N PRO A 45 10.06 4.56 4.88
CA PRO A 45 10.04 3.56 3.80
C PRO A 45 10.28 4.17 2.42
N ILE A 46 9.83 5.41 2.17
CA ILE A 46 10.07 6.13 0.90
C ILE A 46 11.57 6.30 0.63
N GLN A 47 12.35 6.62 1.68
CA GLN A 47 13.81 6.74 1.53
C GLN A 47 14.45 5.37 1.27
N ALA A 48 13.94 4.30 1.90
CA ALA A 48 14.44 2.94 1.66
C ALA A 48 14.23 2.51 0.19
N VAL A 49 13.09 2.88 -0.42
CA VAL A 49 12.83 2.69 -1.85
C VAL A 49 13.89 3.40 -2.71
N LYS A 50 14.17 4.68 -2.43
CA LYS A 50 15.19 5.47 -3.15
C LYS A 50 16.57 4.84 -3.07
N VAL A 51 16.94 4.34 -1.90
CA VAL A 51 18.21 3.65 -1.65
C VAL A 51 18.34 2.41 -2.53
N PHE A 52 17.33 1.53 -2.57
CA PHE A 52 17.36 0.35 -3.43
C PHE A 52 17.29 0.69 -4.93
N ASN A 53 16.59 1.76 -5.31
CA ASN A 53 16.58 2.22 -6.69
C ASN A 53 17.94 2.75 -7.16
N THR A 54 18.68 3.40 -6.26
CA THR A 54 19.98 4.03 -6.53
C THR A 54 21.12 3.01 -6.56
N TYR A 55 21.19 2.13 -5.56
CA TYR A 55 22.34 1.23 -5.37
C TYR A 55 22.08 -0.21 -5.84
N GLY A 56 20.86 -0.51 -6.30
CA GLY A 56 20.47 -1.80 -6.85
C GLY A 56 19.53 -2.58 -5.93
N THR A 57 18.74 -3.48 -6.52
CA THR A 57 17.70 -4.26 -5.82
C THR A 57 17.99 -5.76 -5.92
N PRO A 58 19.02 -6.28 -5.23
CA PRO A 58 19.47 -7.65 -5.42
C PRO A 58 18.45 -8.67 -4.90
N ALA A 59 18.22 -9.74 -5.68
CA ALA A 59 17.31 -10.83 -5.34
C ALA A 59 17.93 -11.84 -4.35
N ILE A 60 18.37 -11.35 -3.19
CA ILE A 60 18.96 -12.16 -2.13
C ILE A 60 17.85 -12.54 -1.13
N SER A 61 17.70 -13.83 -0.83
CA SER A 61 16.61 -14.33 0.03
C SER A 61 16.55 -13.67 1.41
N GLN A 62 17.70 -13.27 1.97
CA GLN A 62 17.79 -12.54 3.24
C GLN A 62 17.12 -11.16 3.18
N ASN A 63 17.08 -10.53 2.00
CA ASN A 63 16.51 -9.20 1.79
C ASN A 63 15.01 -9.21 1.51
N PHE A 64 14.40 -10.35 1.18
CA PHE A 64 12.97 -10.43 0.84
C PHE A 64 12.07 -9.91 1.96
N LYS A 65 12.43 -10.16 3.23
CA LYS A 65 11.71 -9.60 4.38
C LYS A 65 11.77 -8.07 4.42
N ILE A 66 12.86 -7.46 3.99
CA ILE A 66 13.03 -6.00 3.92
C ILE A 66 12.11 -5.44 2.83
N TYR A 67 12.08 -6.06 1.64
CA TYR A 67 11.18 -5.63 0.56
C TYR A 67 9.71 -5.73 0.93
N ASN A 68 9.28 -6.84 1.54
CA ASN A 68 7.91 -6.99 2.06
C ASN A 68 7.58 -5.91 3.08
N ARG A 69 8.51 -5.61 4.00
CA ARG A 69 8.31 -4.57 4.99
C ARG A 69 8.18 -3.18 4.36
N ILE A 70 9.01 -2.86 3.35
CA ILE A 70 8.89 -1.61 2.60
C ILE A 70 7.51 -1.50 1.96
N VAL A 71 7.06 -2.51 1.22
CA VAL A 71 5.76 -2.48 0.54
C VAL A 71 4.63 -2.33 1.55
N LYS A 72 4.64 -3.09 2.64
CA LYS A 72 3.62 -3.00 3.70
C LYS A 72 3.56 -1.62 4.33
N GLU A 73 4.70 -1.03 4.71
CA GLU A 73 4.74 0.30 5.30
C GLU A 73 4.29 1.37 4.29
N MET A 74 4.70 1.27 3.02
CA MET A 74 4.24 2.16 1.95
C MET A 74 2.72 2.09 1.74
N LEU A 75 2.15 0.88 1.72
CA LEU A 75 0.70 0.68 1.59
C LEU A 75 -0.09 1.24 2.76
N ALA A 76 0.51 1.34 3.96
CA ALA A 76 -0.11 1.95 5.13
C ALA A 76 -0.02 3.49 5.17
N LEU A 77 0.90 4.11 4.43
CA LEU A 77 1.01 5.57 4.37
C LEU A 77 -0.18 6.22 3.63
N ASN A 78 -0.59 7.41 4.06
CA ASN A 78 -1.55 8.25 3.34
C ASN A 78 -0.87 9.01 2.19
N ILE A 79 -0.35 8.27 1.21
CA ILE A 79 0.36 8.82 0.05
C ILE A 79 -0.57 9.65 -0.83
N ASP A 80 -1.88 9.39 -0.82
CA ASP A 80 -2.85 10.11 -1.65
C ASP A 80 -2.90 11.62 -1.39
N LYS A 81 -2.57 12.06 -0.17
CA LYS A 81 -2.46 13.48 0.21
C LYS A 81 -1.20 14.18 -0.32
N GLU A 82 -0.19 13.42 -0.72
CA GLU A 82 1.06 13.99 -1.22
C GLU A 82 0.89 14.50 -2.66
N GLU A 83 1.36 15.70 -2.95
CA GLU A 83 1.29 16.27 -4.31
C GLU A 83 2.02 15.39 -5.34
N ASN A 84 3.12 14.76 -4.90
CA ASN A 84 3.96 13.86 -5.69
C ASN A 84 3.60 12.37 -5.48
N ASN A 85 2.34 12.07 -5.14
CA ASN A 85 1.85 10.71 -4.89
C ASN A 85 2.20 9.70 -6.01
N TYR A 86 2.03 10.08 -7.27
CA TYR A 86 2.38 9.25 -8.43
C TYR A 86 3.87 8.92 -8.47
N GLU A 87 4.73 9.91 -8.26
CA GLU A 87 6.17 9.75 -8.26
C GLU A 87 6.61 8.77 -7.17
N ILE A 88 6.05 8.90 -5.96
CA ILE A 88 6.29 8.00 -4.84
C ILE A 88 5.92 6.55 -5.21
N TRP A 89 4.72 6.33 -5.74
CA TRP A 89 4.28 4.99 -6.16
C TRP A 89 5.10 4.44 -7.34
N SER A 90 5.46 5.28 -8.29
CA SER A 90 6.26 4.90 -9.46
C SER A 90 7.68 4.48 -9.05
N GLU A 91 8.28 5.13 -8.05
CA GLU A 91 9.57 4.71 -7.48
C GLU A 91 9.47 3.32 -6.83
N LEU A 92 8.43 3.04 -6.05
CA LEU A 92 8.22 1.72 -5.44
C LEU A 92 8.00 0.65 -6.53
N ARG A 93 7.16 0.95 -7.53
CA ARG A 93 6.92 0.08 -8.69
C ARG A 93 8.22 -0.24 -9.42
N GLN A 94 9.08 0.76 -9.61
CA GLN A 94 10.37 0.59 -10.28
C GLN A 94 11.34 -0.30 -9.49
N MET A 95 11.35 -0.17 -8.16
CA MET A 95 12.13 -1.04 -7.28
C MET A 95 11.64 -2.49 -7.37
N LEU A 96 10.32 -2.71 -7.28
CA LEU A 96 9.73 -4.05 -7.39
C LEU A 96 9.93 -4.66 -8.76
N HIS A 97 9.83 -3.87 -9.84
CA HIS A 97 10.12 -4.34 -11.19
C HIS A 97 11.56 -4.85 -11.31
N LYS A 98 12.54 -4.09 -10.80
CA LYS A 98 13.96 -4.53 -10.76
C LYS A 98 14.13 -5.80 -9.94
N LEU A 99 13.45 -5.90 -8.80
CA LEU A 99 13.47 -7.10 -7.95
C LEU A 99 12.93 -8.32 -8.70
N VAL A 100 11.76 -8.22 -9.33
CA VAL A 100 11.12 -9.30 -10.08
C VAL A 100 12.02 -9.75 -11.24
N GLU A 101 12.62 -8.83 -12.00
CA GLU A 101 13.59 -9.16 -13.05
C GLU A 101 14.83 -9.90 -12.51
N ASN A 102 15.35 -9.46 -11.36
CA ASN A 102 16.48 -10.12 -10.69
C ASN A 102 16.10 -11.50 -10.14
N ILE A 103 14.87 -11.69 -9.69
CA ILE A 103 14.35 -12.98 -9.24
C ILE A 103 14.19 -13.95 -10.42
N LYS A 104 13.72 -13.48 -11.58
CA LYS A 104 13.55 -14.30 -12.79
C LYS A 104 14.88 -14.81 -13.35
N THR A 105 15.92 -13.99 -13.27
CA THR A 105 17.28 -14.34 -13.73
C THR A 105 18.04 -15.21 -12.72
N GLY A 106 17.61 -15.25 -11.46
CA GLY A 106 18.18 -16.09 -10.40
C GLY A 106 17.65 -17.53 -10.42
N ASN A 107 18.56 -18.51 -10.40
CA ASN A 107 18.21 -19.94 -10.46
C ASN A 107 17.70 -20.54 -9.13
N GLU A 108 17.80 -19.82 -8.01
CA GLU A 108 17.60 -20.39 -6.65
C GLU A 108 16.33 -19.90 -5.93
N VAL A 109 15.49 -19.07 -6.56
CA VAL A 109 14.26 -18.55 -5.93
C VAL A 109 13.07 -19.44 -6.28
N ASN A 110 12.35 -19.91 -5.26
CA ASN A 110 11.17 -20.78 -5.42
C ASN A 110 9.99 -20.05 -6.12
N SER A 111 9.06 -20.83 -6.69
CA SER A 111 7.91 -20.30 -7.43
C SER A 111 6.96 -19.46 -6.57
N GLN A 112 6.73 -19.84 -5.32
CA GLN A 112 5.86 -19.09 -4.41
C GLN A 112 6.38 -17.66 -4.17
N THR A 113 7.68 -17.51 -3.95
CA THR A 113 8.31 -16.19 -3.77
C THR A 113 8.26 -15.36 -5.06
N LYS A 114 8.39 -16.01 -6.21
CA LYS A 114 8.22 -15.36 -7.52
C LYS A 114 6.83 -14.76 -7.65
N SER A 115 5.79 -15.58 -7.47
CA SER A 115 4.40 -15.15 -7.57
C SER A 115 4.05 -14.07 -6.54
N HIS A 116 4.55 -14.20 -5.30
CA HIS A 116 4.37 -13.19 -4.26
C HIS A 116 4.87 -11.81 -4.68
N PHE A 117 6.10 -11.69 -5.20
CA PHE A 117 6.63 -10.39 -5.63
C PHE A 117 6.02 -9.88 -6.93
N GLU A 118 5.52 -10.77 -7.80
CA GLU A 118 4.74 -10.39 -8.99
C GLU A 118 3.38 -9.79 -8.60
N GLU A 119 2.71 -10.36 -7.60
CA GLU A 119 1.47 -9.82 -7.03
C GLU A 119 1.70 -8.45 -6.37
N LEU A 120 2.74 -8.32 -5.52
CA LEU A 120 3.10 -7.03 -4.94
C LEU A 120 3.40 -5.97 -6.02
N LEU A 121 4.07 -6.35 -7.11
CA LEU A 121 4.32 -5.46 -8.23
C LEU A 121 3.02 -5.02 -8.92
N LEU A 122 2.06 -5.94 -9.09
CA LEU A 122 0.73 -5.65 -9.66
C LEU A 122 -0.05 -4.67 -8.79
N ILE A 123 -0.13 -4.92 -7.48
CA ILE A 123 -0.80 -4.05 -6.51
C ILE A 123 -0.22 -2.63 -6.58
N VAL A 124 1.10 -2.51 -6.48
CA VAL A 124 1.79 -1.21 -6.52
C VAL A 124 1.62 -0.54 -7.90
N HIS A 125 1.55 -1.31 -8.97
CA HIS A 125 1.25 -0.77 -10.30
C HIS A 125 -0.14 -0.15 -10.36
N PHE A 126 -1.16 -0.79 -9.77
CA PHE A 126 -2.48 -0.21 -9.63
C PHE A 126 -2.50 1.04 -8.78
N CYS A 127 -1.79 1.08 -7.65
CA CYS A 127 -1.66 2.31 -6.85
C CYS A 127 -1.06 3.48 -7.66
N ALA A 128 0.02 3.22 -8.42
CA ALA A 128 0.63 4.23 -9.29
C ALA A 128 -0.32 4.68 -10.41
N LEU A 129 -1.02 3.73 -11.05
CA LEU A 129 -1.93 4.03 -12.16
C LEU A 129 -3.15 4.83 -11.67
N ARG A 130 -3.71 4.47 -10.51
CA ARG A 130 -4.77 5.24 -9.84
C ARG A 130 -4.32 6.68 -9.60
N ALA A 131 -3.14 6.88 -9.00
CA ALA A 131 -2.62 8.21 -8.68
C ALA A 131 -2.52 9.12 -9.91
N ILE A 132 -2.01 8.62 -11.05
CA ILE A 132 -1.93 9.42 -12.28
C ILE A 132 -3.29 9.60 -12.96
N CYS A 133 -4.15 8.58 -12.97
CA CYS A 133 -5.49 8.69 -13.56
C CYS A 133 -6.36 9.70 -12.83
N LYS A 134 -6.27 9.82 -11.50
CA LYS A 134 -6.98 10.86 -10.71
C LYS A 134 -6.61 12.29 -11.14
N LYS A 135 -5.37 12.51 -11.59
CA LYS A 135 -4.87 13.83 -12.04
C LYS A 135 -5.39 14.22 -13.44
N VAL A 136 -5.94 13.28 -14.21
CA VAL A 136 -6.41 13.53 -15.58
C VAL A 136 -7.93 13.40 -15.64
N PRO A 137 -8.70 14.49 -15.89
CA PRO A 137 -10.15 14.46 -15.83
C PRO A 137 -10.83 13.36 -16.67
N SER A 138 -10.31 13.09 -17.87
CA SER A 138 -10.85 12.04 -18.76
C SER A 138 -10.56 10.61 -18.30
N LEU A 139 -9.69 10.41 -17.31
CA LEU A 139 -9.31 9.10 -16.78
C LEU A 139 -9.86 8.83 -15.37
N LYS A 140 -10.65 9.75 -14.80
CA LYS A 140 -11.21 9.59 -13.44
C LYS A 140 -12.01 8.29 -13.27
N GLN A 141 -12.81 7.92 -14.26
CA GLN A 141 -13.58 6.66 -14.20
C GLN A 141 -12.66 5.42 -14.15
N ILE A 142 -11.48 5.50 -14.78
CA ILE A 142 -10.49 4.42 -14.69
C ILE A 142 -9.88 4.38 -13.29
N ALA A 143 -9.58 5.55 -12.70
CA ALA A 143 -9.11 5.60 -11.31
C ALA A 143 -10.10 4.93 -10.35
N VAL A 144 -11.39 5.23 -10.46
CA VAL A 144 -12.44 4.62 -9.63
C VAL A 144 -12.47 3.10 -9.81
N LYS A 145 -12.44 2.62 -11.05
CA LYS A 145 -12.37 1.17 -11.33
C LYS A 145 -11.14 0.52 -10.69
N ILE A 146 -10.00 1.22 -10.69
CA ILE A 146 -8.78 0.73 -10.02
C ILE A 146 -8.95 0.73 -8.50
N SER A 147 -9.57 1.75 -7.90
CA SER A 147 -9.84 1.79 -6.45
C SER A 147 -10.69 0.60 -6.01
N ILE A 148 -11.75 0.30 -6.77
CA ILE A 148 -12.57 -0.89 -6.54
C ILE A 148 -11.75 -2.16 -6.75
N ALA A 149 -10.89 -2.20 -7.77
CA ALA A 149 -10.05 -3.36 -8.03
C ALA A 149 -9.04 -3.66 -6.91
N LEU A 150 -8.53 -2.62 -6.25
CA LEU A 150 -7.62 -2.74 -5.11
C LEU A 150 -8.26 -3.42 -3.90
N LEU A 151 -9.60 -3.41 -3.76
CA LEU A 151 -10.31 -4.10 -2.68
C LEU A 151 -10.09 -5.61 -2.69
N ARG A 152 -9.73 -6.21 -3.84
CA ARG A 152 -9.39 -7.64 -3.94
C ARG A 152 -8.10 -8.02 -3.20
N TYR A 153 -7.29 -7.03 -2.80
CA TYR A 153 -5.96 -7.21 -2.21
C TYR A 153 -5.89 -6.68 -0.78
N ILE A 154 -7.01 -6.67 -0.04
CA ILE A 154 -7.08 -6.19 1.36
C ILE A 154 -6.41 -7.13 2.37
N ASP A 155 -5.97 -8.30 1.93
CA ASP A 155 -5.04 -9.15 2.67
C ASP A 155 -3.61 -8.56 2.72
N VAL A 156 -3.28 -7.70 1.74
CA VAL A 156 -2.00 -6.98 1.63
C VAL A 156 -2.13 -5.49 1.96
N ILE A 157 -3.18 -4.84 1.46
CA ILE A 157 -3.50 -3.43 1.68
C ILE A 157 -4.35 -3.31 2.95
N PRO A 158 -4.10 -2.36 3.88
CA PRO A 158 -4.99 -2.14 5.01
C PRO A 158 -6.43 -1.93 4.55
N ALA A 159 -7.35 -2.76 5.05
CA ALA A 159 -8.73 -2.81 4.56
C ALA A 159 -9.47 -1.48 4.78
N ASP A 160 -9.33 -0.87 5.95
CA ASP A 160 -9.91 0.43 6.28
C ASP A 160 -9.48 1.52 5.28
N LYS A 161 -8.19 1.57 4.94
CA LYS A 161 -7.67 2.46 3.91
C LYS A 161 -8.29 2.18 2.55
N ALA A 162 -8.30 0.92 2.11
CA ALA A 162 -8.76 0.54 0.78
C ALA A 162 -10.24 0.90 0.58
N PHE A 163 -11.09 0.60 1.57
CA PHE A 163 -12.52 0.95 1.55
C PHE A 163 -12.75 2.46 1.66
N CYS A 164 -12.01 3.16 2.52
CA CYS A 164 -12.08 4.63 2.61
C CYS A 164 -11.75 5.28 1.27
N GLU A 165 -10.63 4.91 0.64
CA GLU A 165 -10.19 5.50 -0.63
C GLU A 165 -11.17 5.18 -1.77
N ALA A 166 -11.64 3.93 -1.87
CA ALA A 166 -12.60 3.54 -2.90
C ALA A 166 -13.95 4.24 -2.74
N GLY A 167 -14.46 4.33 -1.50
CA GLY A 167 -15.70 5.02 -1.18
C GLY A 167 -15.64 6.52 -1.48
N LEU A 168 -14.54 7.19 -1.14
CA LEU A 168 -14.33 8.60 -1.48
C LEU A 168 -14.25 8.83 -3.00
N ASP A 169 -13.53 7.98 -3.73
CA ASP A 169 -13.44 8.10 -5.19
C ASP A 169 -14.80 7.90 -5.87
N LEU A 170 -15.61 6.93 -5.40
CA LEU A 170 -16.99 6.73 -5.87
C LEU A 170 -17.88 7.94 -5.56
N ARG A 171 -17.73 8.52 -4.36
CA ARG A 171 -18.48 9.72 -3.93
C ARG A 171 -18.17 10.89 -4.84
N GLU A 172 -16.90 11.11 -5.17
CA GLU A 172 -16.47 12.17 -6.09
C GLU A 172 -16.97 11.97 -7.53
N GLU A 173 -17.10 10.72 -7.99
CA GLU A 173 -17.69 10.40 -9.31
C GLU A 173 -19.22 10.54 -9.33
N GLY A 174 -19.87 10.63 -8.17
CA GLY A 174 -21.33 10.69 -8.04
C GLY A 174 -22.01 9.33 -8.03
N ARG A 175 -21.26 8.23 -7.83
CA ARG A 175 -21.79 6.87 -7.66
C ARG A 175 -22.21 6.65 -6.20
N ILE A 176 -23.19 7.43 -5.76
CA ILE A 176 -23.56 7.62 -4.35
C ILE A 176 -23.90 6.31 -3.64
N SER A 177 -24.69 5.43 -4.25
CA SER A 177 -25.10 4.19 -3.59
C SER A 177 -23.93 3.24 -3.32
N GLU A 178 -22.97 3.14 -4.24
CA GLU A 178 -21.77 2.31 -4.04
C GLU A 178 -20.81 2.96 -3.05
N ALA A 179 -20.67 4.29 -3.11
CA ALA A 179 -19.92 5.04 -2.12
C ALA A 179 -20.48 4.82 -0.70
N PHE A 180 -21.80 4.78 -0.56
CA PHE A 180 -22.47 4.51 0.71
C PHE A 180 -22.12 3.14 1.26
N VAL A 181 -22.22 2.08 0.44
CA VAL A 181 -21.85 0.71 0.84
C VAL A 181 -20.39 0.67 1.32
N PHE A 182 -19.46 1.23 0.56
CA PHE A 182 -18.04 1.14 0.88
C PHE A 182 -17.63 2.01 2.07
N LEU A 183 -18.20 3.21 2.20
CA LEU A 183 -17.92 4.08 3.34
C LEU A 183 -18.60 3.61 4.62
N ASN A 184 -19.75 2.94 4.54
CA ASN A 184 -20.35 2.29 5.70
C ASN A 184 -19.50 1.09 6.14
N TYR A 185 -19.08 0.24 5.20
CA TYR A 185 -18.18 -0.89 5.50
C TYR A 185 -16.82 -0.42 6.07
N TYR A 186 -16.29 0.72 5.60
CA TYR A 186 -15.13 1.37 6.22
C TYR A 186 -15.34 1.68 7.70
N LEU A 187 -16.51 2.22 8.08
CA LEU A 187 -16.83 2.53 9.48
C LEU A 187 -16.90 1.26 10.34
N ASP A 188 -17.49 0.19 9.81
CA ASP A 188 -17.53 -1.11 10.50
C ASP A 188 -16.12 -1.68 10.72
N ILE A 189 -15.21 -1.54 9.73
CA ILE A 189 -13.80 -1.92 9.90
C ILE A 189 -13.13 -1.04 10.97
N CYS A 190 -13.40 0.26 11.02
CA CYS A 190 -12.85 1.14 12.05
C CYS A 190 -13.29 0.71 13.45
N GLU A 191 -14.58 0.42 13.64
CA GLU A 191 -15.11 -0.12 14.90
C GLU A 191 -14.40 -1.44 15.25
N ALA A 192 -14.22 -2.33 14.27
CA ALA A 192 -13.56 -3.62 14.48
C ALA A 192 -12.09 -3.48 14.88
N ILE A 193 -11.38 -2.47 14.35
CA ILE A 193 -10.00 -2.14 14.74
C ILE A 193 -9.96 -1.64 16.20
N GLU A 194 -10.90 -0.80 16.61
CA GLU A 194 -10.97 -0.23 17.96
C GLU A 194 -11.34 -1.29 19.02
N GLU A 195 -12.29 -2.17 18.70
CA GLU A 195 -12.70 -3.27 19.58
C GLU A 195 -11.73 -4.47 19.54
N GLY A 196 -10.96 -4.58 18.46
CA GLY A 196 -10.09 -5.73 18.21
C GLY A 196 -10.85 -7.00 17.86
N ASP A 197 -12.09 -6.88 17.38
CA ASP A 197 -12.96 -8.00 17.03
C ASP A 197 -13.49 -7.85 15.59
N SER A 198 -13.05 -8.74 14.70
CA SER A 198 -13.50 -8.75 13.31
C SER A 198 -14.91 -9.29 13.11
N GLN A 199 -15.53 -9.88 14.15
CA GLN A 199 -16.87 -10.47 14.06
C GLN A 199 -17.99 -9.42 13.96
N ILE A 200 -17.70 -8.17 14.29
CA ILE A 200 -18.68 -7.08 14.26
C ILE A 200 -18.91 -6.55 12.83
N ILE A 201 -18.02 -6.88 11.88
CA ILE A 201 -18.11 -6.41 10.50
C ILE A 201 -19.28 -7.11 9.78
N ASP A 202 -20.24 -6.32 9.29
CA ASP A 202 -21.34 -6.84 8.47
C ASP A 202 -20.88 -7.13 7.03
N ASN A 203 -20.74 -8.41 6.72
CA ASN A 203 -20.28 -8.88 5.41
C ASN A 203 -21.39 -9.04 4.36
N THR A 204 -22.65 -8.69 4.69
CA THR A 204 -23.82 -8.92 3.82
C THR A 204 -23.62 -8.40 2.39
N TYR A 205 -22.99 -7.22 2.24
CA TYR A 205 -22.74 -6.62 0.92
C TYR A 205 -21.57 -7.25 0.16
N MET A 206 -20.72 -8.03 0.82
CA MET A 206 -19.51 -8.64 0.24
C MET A 206 -19.73 -10.09 -0.23
N GLU A 207 -20.75 -10.79 0.29
CA GLU A 207 -20.99 -12.24 0.04
C GLU A 207 -21.10 -12.64 -1.44
N HIS A 208 -21.44 -11.70 -2.33
CA HIS A 208 -21.61 -11.95 -3.77
C HIS A 208 -20.58 -11.24 -4.63
N THR A 209 -19.46 -10.83 -4.03
CA THR A 209 -18.35 -10.18 -4.69
C THR A 209 -17.09 -11.06 -4.65
N ASP A 210 -16.05 -10.64 -5.34
CA ASP A 210 -14.71 -11.24 -5.24
C ASP A 210 -13.81 -10.49 -4.25
N ILE A 211 -14.39 -9.63 -3.40
CA ILE A 211 -13.69 -8.94 -2.32
C ILE A 211 -13.57 -9.92 -1.14
N PRO A 212 -12.35 -10.15 -0.59
CA PRO A 212 -12.16 -11.01 0.58
C PRO A 212 -12.96 -10.53 1.79
N THR A 213 -13.50 -11.48 2.58
CA THR A 213 -14.12 -11.20 3.88
C THR A 213 -13.26 -11.64 5.06
N ASP A 214 -12.26 -12.49 4.81
CA ASP A 214 -11.22 -12.87 5.76
C ASP A 214 -9.94 -12.09 5.44
N PHE A 215 -9.65 -11.08 6.26
CA PHE A 215 -8.49 -10.21 6.10
C PHE A 215 -7.95 -9.77 7.48
N PRO A 216 -6.64 -9.46 7.58
CA PRO A 216 -6.05 -9.06 8.85
C PRO A 216 -6.49 -7.64 9.23
N LEU A 217 -7.01 -7.47 10.45
CA LEU A 217 -7.28 -6.13 10.99
C LEU A 217 -5.98 -5.30 11.10
N PRO A 218 -5.97 -4.06 10.58
CA PRO A 218 -4.90 -3.11 10.81
C PRO A 218 -4.66 -2.86 12.30
N LYS A 219 -3.42 -2.51 12.66
CA LYS A 219 -3.05 -2.23 14.07
C LYS A 219 -3.43 -0.82 14.55
N ALA A 220 -3.72 0.06 13.59
CA ALA A 220 -3.99 1.46 13.78
C ALA A 220 -4.92 1.91 12.65
N LEU A 221 -5.77 2.88 12.93
CA LEU A 221 -6.71 3.43 11.95
C LEU A 221 -5.97 4.22 10.88
N TYR A 222 -6.38 4.06 9.63
CA TYR A 222 -5.84 4.79 8.48
C TYR A 222 -5.95 6.30 8.65
N LEU A 223 -7.08 6.78 9.18
CA LEU A 223 -7.34 8.20 9.45
C LEU A 223 -7.12 8.58 10.91
N GLN A 224 -6.26 7.86 11.66
CA GLN A 224 -5.97 8.19 13.06
C GLN A 224 -5.50 9.64 13.25
N ASP A 225 -4.76 10.19 12.29
CA ASP A 225 -4.26 11.57 12.29
C ASP A 225 -5.13 12.54 11.46
N ASP A 226 -6.31 12.12 10.98
CA ASP A 226 -7.26 12.93 10.20
C ASP A 226 -8.71 12.71 10.65
N GLU A 227 -8.97 13.04 11.91
CA GLU A 227 -10.28 12.94 12.55
C GLU A 227 -11.35 13.74 11.78
N ALA A 228 -10.98 14.88 11.18
CA ALA A 228 -11.91 15.71 10.43
C ALA A 228 -12.48 14.99 9.19
N LEU A 229 -11.64 14.27 8.45
CA LEU A 229 -12.11 13.46 7.31
C LEU A 229 -12.91 12.24 7.78
N HIS A 230 -12.50 11.60 8.87
CA HIS A 230 -13.25 10.48 9.44
C HIS A 230 -14.66 10.92 9.88
N ASP A 231 -14.78 12.07 10.53
CA ASP A 231 -16.06 12.66 10.94
C ASP A 231 -16.92 13.10 9.75
N ASP A 232 -16.32 13.66 8.69
CA ASP A 232 -17.03 13.96 7.42
C ASP A 232 -17.66 12.70 6.82
N ILE A 233 -16.89 11.61 6.76
CA ILE A 233 -17.38 10.32 6.27
C ILE A 233 -18.53 9.81 7.14
N ARG A 234 -18.37 9.83 8.46
CA ARG A 234 -19.41 9.40 9.41
C ARG A 234 -20.70 10.20 9.24
N GLN A 235 -20.60 11.52 9.21
CA GLN A 235 -21.76 12.41 9.05
C GLN A 235 -22.44 12.21 7.68
N TRP A 236 -21.64 12.03 6.63
CA TRP A 236 -22.15 11.76 5.30
C TRP A 236 -22.91 10.43 5.22
N VAL A 237 -22.37 9.34 5.79
CA VAL A 237 -23.05 8.04 5.85
C VAL A 237 -24.36 8.15 6.64
N LEU A 238 -24.36 8.81 7.81
CA LEU A 238 -25.57 9.01 8.62
C LEU A 238 -26.66 9.78 7.84
N THR A 239 -26.28 10.88 7.20
CA THR A 239 -27.22 11.71 6.43
C THR A 239 -27.79 10.94 5.25
N THR A 240 -26.95 10.22 4.50
CA THR A 240 -27.36 9.47 3.31
C THR A 240 -28.26 8.28 3.69
N SER A 241 -28.02 7.64 4.84
CA SER A 241 -28.87 6.57 5.38
C SER A 241 -30.29 7.06 5.72
N MET A 242 -30.41 8.29 6.24
CA MET A 242 -31.71 8.88 6.60
C MET A 242 -32.57 9.27 5.38
N ASP A 243 -31.95 9.55 4.22
CA ASP A 243 -32.65 10.04 3.03
C ASP A 243 -33.45 8.97 2.26
N GLN A 244 -33.44 7.69 2.71
CA GLN A 244 -34.26 6.55 2.24
C GLN A 244 -34.29 6.25 0.72
N ASN A 245 -33.61 7.03 -0.12
CA ASN A 245 -33.58 6.87 -1.57
C ASN A 245 -32.40 6.02 -2.08
N ILE A 246 -31.62 5.41 -1.19
CA ILE A 246 -30.65 4.39 -1.59
C ILE A 246 -31.43 3.09 -1.74
N ASP A 247 -32.08 2.91 -2.89
CA ASP A 247 -32.62 1.62 -3.31
C ASP A 247 -31.55 0.56 -3.03
N GLN A 248 -31.93 -0.53 -2.35
CA GLN A 248 -31.06 -1.63 -1.96
C GLN A 248 -30.19 -2.06 -3.14
N VAL A 249 -28.97 -1.50 -3.23
CA VAL A 249 -28.05 -1.81 -4.30
C VAL A 249 -27.48 -3.16 -3.96
N HIS A 250 -28.09 -4.20 -4.54
CA HIS A 250 -27.39 -5.43 -4.80
C HIS A 250 -26.08 -5.06 -5.52
N VAL A 251 -24.94 -5.34 -4.90
CA VAL A 251 -23.57 -5.11 -5.39
C VAL A 251 -23.25 -6.02 -6.60
N VAL A 252 -24.24 -6.26 -7.47
CA VAL A 252 -24.20 -7.13 -8.64
C VAL A 252 -23.48 -6.45 -9.81
N LEU A 253 -23.04 -5.19 -9.67
CA LEU A 253 -22.39 -4.43 -10.73
C LEU A 253 -20.86 -4.34 -10.63
N ILE A 254 -20.22 -5.08 -9.73
CA ILE A 254 -18.76 -5.14 -9.62
C ILE A 254 -18.23 -6.45 -10.23
N ALA A 255 -18.40 -6.61 -11.55
CA ALA A 255 -17.68 -7.58 -12.36
C ALA A 255 -17.04 -6.88 -13.56
#